data_AF-A0A329R1F9-F1
#
_entry.id   AF-A0A329R1F9-F1
#
_cell.length_a   1.000
_cell.length_b   1.000
_cell.length_c   1.000
_cell.angle_alpha   90.00
_cell.angle_beta   90.00
_cell.angle_gamma   90.00
#
_symmetry.space_group_name_H-M   'P 1'
#
loop_
_entity.id
_entity.type
_entity.pdbx_description
1 polymer ?
#
loop_
_entity_poly.entity_id
_entity_poly.type
_entity_poly.pdbx_seq_one_letter_code
_entity_poly.pdbx_strand_id
1 'polypeptide(L)'
;MFKIGNQGTFETLPDHAMAIYKGDVIAVEEFIKQGMDLEKEITLSKYIALTPLDIALITNQQAVVKLLVDNGVNLNVKDNPAILKAVRYGGEEIISYLHQKGAKLNGLSKVKSNAYDEAYYGNKKNMAVLKGLGLDIQKYGGKTLRKAVSNHDMKMVQYLLDEGVDINYNESDMVYPYKATPLTVAARNNNMKMVQFLVEQGADVTIQEKDGERAYTIAISQKNAEMAEYLKAHEPQDFHNLSNKLHVLKSYKLPNALIRFLSEGPRRIDLPDNSSSVGYIEFFHLIDTVEMKLGRQKLLRISSNVDQYSHILIVWNPSKKMIGYADIEHQEIGNICTIPEFLADPSKKLTELFDQI
;
A
#
# COMPACT_ATOMS: atom_id res chain seq x y z
N MET A 1 -30.55 12.39 13.12
CA MET A 1 -29.41 11.87 12.34
C MET A 1 -28.68 10.81 13.16
N PHE A 2 -28.42 9.65 12.57
CA PHE A 2 -27.86 8.46 13.21
C PHE A 2 -26.50 8.15 12.57
N LYS A 3 -25.41 8.16 13.35
CA LYS A 3 -24.05 7.97 12.84
C LYS A 3 -23.59 6.53 13.08
N ILE A 4 -23.29 5.78 12.03
CA ILE A 4 -22.80 4.40 12.12
C ILE A 4 -21.34 4.36 11.71
N GLY A 5 -20.43 4.49 12.69
CA GLY A 5 -18.98 4.43 12.48
C GLY A 5 -18.48 5.30 11.32
N ASN A 6 -17.75 4.67 10.39
CA ASN A 6 -17.30 5.28 9.14
C ASN A 6 -18.25 5.01 7.94
N GLN A 7 -19.42 4.39 8.17
CA GLN A 7 -20.37 4.02 7.12
C GLN A 7 -21.23 5.22 6.69
N GLY A 8 -21.39 6.21 7.57
CA GLY A 8 -22.07 7.46 7.28
C GLY A 8 -23.00 7.94 8.39
N THR A 9 -23.75 8.98 8.05
CA THR A 9 -24.81 9.55 8.88
C THR A 9 -26.12 9.44 8.13
N PHE A 10 -27.14 8.88 8.78
CA PHE A 10 -28.43 8.56 8.18
C PHE A 10 -29.53 9.41 8.82
N GLU A 11 -30.48 9.89 8.02
CA GLU A 11 -31.63 10.65 8.55
C GLU A 11 -32.57 9.76 9.35
N THR A 12 -32.85 8.56 8.82
CA THR A 12 -33.67 7.51 9.41
C THR A 12 -32.95 6.17 9.32
N LEU A 13 -33.38 5.20 10.13
CA LEU A 13 -32.94 3.80 10.04
C LEU A 13 -34.18 2.91 10.00
N PRO A 14 -34.17 1.77 9.28
CA PRO A 14 -35.20 0.75 9.41
C PRO A 14 -35.35 0.26 10.86
N ASP A 15 -36.53 -0.20 11.26
CA ASP A 15 -36.85 -0.54 12.66
C ASP A 15 -35.83 -1.49 13.31
N HIS A 16 -35.46 -2.57 12.61
CA HIS A 16 -34.42 -3.51 13.08
C HIS A 16 -33.08 -2.79 13.34
N ALA A 17 -32.62 -1.97 12.40
CA ALA A 17 -31.37 -1.21 12.53
C ALA A 17 -31.45 -0.15 13.63
N MET A 18 -32.62 0.48 13.82
CA MET A 18 -32.86 1.47 14.85
C MET A 18 -32.80 0.86 16.25
N ALA A 19 -33.44 -0.30 16.45
CA ALA A 19 -33.41 -1.02 17.72
C ALA A 19 -31.98 -1.44 18.08
N ILE A 20 -31.25 -2.00 17.12
CA ILE A 20 -29.83 -2.35 17.30
C ILE A 20 -29.01 -1.09 17.61
N TYR A 21 -29.16 -0.02 16.83
CA TYR A 21 -28.43 1.24 17.00
C TYR A 21 -28.61 1.82 18.41
N LYS A 22 -29.82 1.74 18.97
CA LYS A 22 -30.16 2.23 20.32
C LYS A 22 -29.75 1.27 21.44
N GLY A 23 -29.34 0.04 21.12
CA GLY A 23 -29.06 -0.98 22.12
C GLY A 23 -30.32 -1.54 22.78
N ASP A 24 -31.47 -1.47 22.10
CA ASP A 24 -32.76 -1.95 22.62
C ASP A 24 -32.84 -3.48 22.53
N VAL A 25 -32.27 -4.14 23.54
CA VAL A 25 -32.18 -5.60 23.63
C VAL A 25 -33.56 -6.25 23.56
N ILE A 26 -34.60 -5.64 24.16
CA ILE A 26 -35.95 -6.20 24.22
C ILE A 26 -36.56 -6.20 22.82
N ALA A 27 -36.49 -5.07 22.11
CA ALA A 27 -37.00 -4.97 20.74
C ALA A 27 -36.25 -5.92 19.80
N VAL A 28 -34.92 -6.03 19.92
CA VAL A 28 -34.14 -6.97 19.12
C VAL A 28 -34.54 -8.42 19.43
N GLU A 29 -34.67 -8.80 20.71
CA GLU A 29 -35.10 -10.15 21.09
C GLU A 29 -36.48 -10.50 20.52
N GLU A 30 -37.41 -9.54 20.53
CA GLU A 30 -38.74 -9.72 19.94
C GLU A 30 -38.67 -9.90 18.42
N PHE A 31 -37.85 -9.12 17.71
CA PHE A 31 -37.63 -9.33 16.27
C PHE A 31 -37.05 -10.71 15.97
N ILE A 32 -36.12 -11.21 16.81
CA ILE A 32 -35.59 -12.58 16.69
C ILE A 32 -36.70 -13.61 16.85
N LYS A 33 -37.56 -13.47 17.87
CA LYS A 33 -38.73 -14.35 18.08
C LYS A 33 -39.71 -14.33 16.91
N GLN A 34 -39.83 -13.19 16.23
CA GLN A 34 -40.66 -13.02 15.04
C GLN A 34 -40.00 -13.53 13.74
N GLY A 35 -38.80 -14.13 13.82
CA GLY A 35 -38.14 -14.75 12.68
C GLY A 35 -37.22 -13.82 11.90
N MET A 36 -36.68 -12.78 12.53
CA MET A 36 -35.62 -11.95 11.93
C MET A 36 -34.42 -12.81 11.51
N ASP A 37 -34.06 -12.73 10.23
CA ASP A 37 -32.87 -13.37 9.68
C ASP A 37 -31.60 -12.61 10.13
N LEU A 38 -30.78 -13.24 10.96
CA LEU A 38 -29.60 -12.64 11.56
C LEU A 38 -28.43 -12.47 10.58
N GLU A 39 -28.45 -13.17 9.45
CA GLU A 39 -27.41 -13.12 8.42
C GLU A 39 -27.79 -12.18 7.27
N LYS A 40 -29.07 -11.79 7.19
CA LYS A 40 -29.55 -10.89 6.15
C LYS A 40 -29.11 -9.44 6.43
N GLU A 41 -28.54 -8.81 5.41
CA GLU A 41 -28.19 -7.40 5.48
C GLU A 41 -29.44 -6.51 5.56
N ILE A 42 -29.38 -5.51 6.42
CA ILE A 42 -30.36 -4.44 6.55
C ILE A 42 -29.87 -3.27 5.69
N THR A 43 -30.65 -2.92 4.66
CA THR A 43 -30.36 -1.77 3.78
C THR A 43 -30.54 -0.46 4.54
N LEU A 44 -29.47 0.32 4.68
CA LEU A 44 -29.46 1.62 5.35
C LEU A 44 -29.51 2.78 4.35
N SER A 45 -29.00 2.57 3.13
CA SER A 45 -29.08 3.51 2.02
C SER A 45 -28.91 2.79 0.68
N LYS A 46 -28.89 3.54 -0.43
CA LYS A 46 -28.60 3.01 -1.77
C LYS A 46 -27.28 2.23 -1.85
N TYR A 47 -26.28 2.57 -1.03
CA TYR A 47 -24.93 2.03 -1.12
C TYR A 47 -24.49 1.26 0.12
N ILE A 48 -25.25 1.31 1.21
CA ILE A 48 -24.90 0.69 2.49
C ILE A 48 -25.97 -0.30 2.90
N ALA A 49 -25.57 -1.55 3.09
CA ALA A 49 -26.32 -2.59 3.77
C ALA A 49 -25.37 -3.29 4.75
N LEU A 50 -25.88 -3.62 5.94
CA LEU A 50 -25.08 -4.22 7.02
C LEU A 50 -25.88 -5.32 7.72
N THR A 51 -25.23 -6.39 8.13
CA THR A 51 -25.88 -7.40 8.98
C THR A 51 -26.23 -6.80 10.35
N PRO A 52 -27.19 -7.39 11.07
CA PRO A 52 -27.51 -7.02 12.45
C PRO A 52 -26.28 -6.96 13.36
N LEU A 53 -25.40 -7.96 13.26
CA LEU A 53 -24.16 -8.03 14.04
C LEU A 53 -23.20 -6.90 13.66
N ASP A 54 -23.09 -6.57 12.38
CA ASP A 54 -22.23 -5.49 11.91
C ASP A 54 -22.66 -4.13 12.48
N ILE A 55 -23.97 -3.84 12.47
CA ILE A 55 -24.51 -2.62 13.09
C ILE A 55 -24.17 -2.61 14.58
N ALA A 56 -24.47 -3.69 15.31
CA ALA A 56 -24.23 -3.79 16.75
C ALA A 56 -22.75 -3.59 17.12
N LEU A 57 -21.82 -4.15 16.35
CA LEU A 57 -20.39 -3.99 16.57
C LEU A 57 -19.91 -2.57 16.26
N ILE A 58 -20.36 -1.97 15.14
CA ILE A 58 -19.94 -0.62 14.73
C ILE A 58 -20.46 0.44 15.70
N THR A 59 -21.66 0.24 16.25
CA THR A 59 -22.25 1.14 17.26
C THR A 59 -21.87 0.77 18.69
N ASN A 60 -21.03 -0.26 18.87
CA ASN A 60 -20.55 -0.74 20.17
C ASN A 60 -21.67 -1.11 21.16
N GLN A 61 -22.75 -1.72 20.66
CA GLN A 61 -23.92 -2.12 21.44
C GLN A 61 -23.73 -3.52 22.03
N GLN A 62 -22.89 -3.62 23.06
CA GLN A 62 -22.38 -4.89 23.58
C GLN A 62 -23.46 -5.90 23.98
N ALA A 63 -24.55 -5.44 24.60
CA ALA A 63 -25.64 -6.33 25.00
C ALA A 63 -26.36 -6.94 23.79
N VAL A 64 -26.57 -6.14 22.73
CA VAL A 64 -27.13 -6.62 21.47
C VAL A 64 -26.16 -7.56 20.74
N VAL A 65 -24.85 -7.26 20.77
CA VAL A 65 -23.85 -8.20 20.24
C VAL A 65 -23.94 -9.55 20.93
N LYS A 66 -23.95 -9.59 22.27
CA LYS A 66 -24.08 -10.84 23.04
C LYS A 66 -25.38 -11.59 22.69
N LEU A 67 -26.51 -10.88 22.62
CA LEU A 67 -27.80 -11.46 22.22
C LEU A 67 -27.71 -12.13 20.84
N LEU A 68 -27.19 -11.42 19.83
CA LEU A 68 -27.08 -11.95 18.47
C LEU A 68 -26.15 -13.16 18.41
N VAL A 69 -24.99 -13.09 19.09
CA VAL A 69 -23.99 -14.17 19.19
C VAL A 69 -24.57 -15.41 19.87
N ASP A 70 -25.31 -15.24 20.96
CA ASP A 70 -25.97 -16.35 21.67
C ASP A 70 -27.12 -16.97 20.86
N ASN A 71 -27.64 -16.26 19.85
CA ASN A 71 -28.60 -16.79 18.86
C ASN A 71 -27.93 -17.34 17.58
N GLY A 72 -26.61 -17.54 17.59
CA GLY A 72 -25.93 -18.38 16.60
C GLY A 72 -25.49 -17.70 15.30
N VAL A 73 -25.33 -16.37 15.28
CA VAL A 73 -24.72 -15.67 14.13
C VAL A 73 -23.33 -16.21 13.76
N ASN A 74 -23.03 -16.22 12.47
CA ASN A 74 -21.74 -16.64 11.94
C ASN A 74 -20.66 -15.57 12.21
N LEU A 75 -19.73 -15.88 13.12
CA LEU A 75 -18.63 -14.96 13.46
C LEU A 75 -17.50 -14.94 12.42
N ASN A 76 -17.47 -15.91 11.52
CA ASN A 76 -16.35 -16.20 10.62
C ASN A 76 -16.74 -16.06 9.15
N VAL A 77 -17.63 -15.12 8.82
CA VAL A 77 -18.00 -14.79 7.44
C VAL A 77 -16.74 -14.46 6.63
N LYS A 78 -16.59 -15.12 5.48
CA LYS A 78 -15.46 -14.92 4.58
C LYS A 78 -15.37 -13.44 4.17
N ASP A 79 -14.17 -12.87 4.22
CA ASP A 79 -13.88 -11.47 3.88
C ASP A 79 -14.62 -10.42 4.76
N ASN A 80 -15.39 -10.84 5.78
CA ASN A 80 -16.10 -9.99 6.75
C ASN A 80 -16.19 -10.59 8.18
N PRO A 81 -15.10 -11.11 8.79
CA PRO A 81 -15.18 -11.74 10.10
C PRO A 81 -15.48 -10.72 11.21
N ALA A 82 -16.33 -11.12 12.17
CA ALA A 82 -16.84 -10.24 13.22
C ALA A 82 -15.73 -9.61 14.08
N ILE A 83 -14.62 -10.34 14.27
CA ILE A 83 -13.48 -9.89 15.09
C ILE A 83 -12.91 -8.55 14.61
N LEU A 84 -12.94 -8.27 13.30
CA LEU A 84 -12.36 -7.06 12.72
C LEU A 84 -13.11 -5.81 13.18
N LYS A 85 -14.45 -5.85 13.16
CA LYS A 85 -15.28 -4.73 13.66
C LYS A 85 -15.21 -4.60 15.16
N ALA A 86 -15.19 -5.72 15.89
CA ALA A 86 -15.02 -5.72 17.35
C ALA A 86 -13.70 -5.06 17.76
N VAL A 87 -12.61 -5.34 17.04
CA VAL A 87 -11.31 -4.73 17.27
C VAL A 87 -11.30 -3.25 16.90
N ARG A 88 -11.96 -2.85 15.81
CA ARG A 88 -11.99 -1.45 15.37
C ARG A 88 -12.83 -0.56 16.30
N TYR A 89 -14.01 -1.03 16.69
CA TYR A 89 -15.05 -0.21 17.33
C TYR A 89 -15.32 -0.56 18.79
N GLY A 90 -14.92 -1.75 19.23
CA GLY A 90 -15.11 -2.24 20.59
C GLY A 90 -13.85 -2.18 21.45
N GLY A 91 -13.87 -2.96 22.53
CA GLY A 91 -12.78 -3.12 23.48
C GLY A 91 -12.56 -4.56 23.90
N GLU A 92 -11.69 -4.76 24.90
CA GLU A 92 -11.26 -6.07 25.39
C GLU A 92 -12.40 -7.04 25.68
N GLU A 93 -13.46 -6.58 26.33
CA GLU A 93 -14.61 -7.41 26.72
C GLU A 93 -15.25 -8.08 25.51
N ILE A 94 -15.59 -7.31 24.47
CA ILE A 94 -16.28 -7.86 23.30
C ILE A 94 -15.34 -8.69 22.42
N ILE A 95 -14.07 -8.30 22.31
CA ILE A 95 -13.06 -9.07 21.56
C ILE A 95 -12.88 -10.44 22.21
N SER A 96 -12.71 -10.48 23.53
CA SER A 96 -12.54 -11.72 24.30
C SER A 96 -13.79 -12.60 24.25
N TYR A 97 -14.98 -11.98 24.38
CA TYR A 97 -16.25 -12.71 24.26
C TYR A 97 -16.42 -13.34 22.88
N LEU A 98 -16.18 -12.61 21.79
CA LEU A 98 -16.28 -13.17 20.44
C LEU A 98 -15.26 -14.29 20.22
N HIS A 99 -14.02 -14.12 20.70
CA HIS A 99 -13.00 -15.16 20.60
C HIS A 99 -13.42 -16.44 21.35
N GLN A 100 -13.95 -16.31 22.57
CA GLN A 100 -14.50 -17.42 23.34
C GLN A 100 -15.65 -18.13 22.61
N LYS A 101 -16.45 -17.38 21.84
CA LYS A 101 -17.54 -17.90 21.01
C LYS A 101 -17.09 -18.43 19.65
N GLY A 102 -15.78 -18.52 19.41
CA GLY A 102 -15.20 -19.14 18.22
C GLY A 102 -14.87 -18.19 17.07
N ALA A 103 -14.84 -16.87 17.29
CA ALA A 103 -14.33 -15.93 16.31
C ALA A 103 -12.81 -16.12 16.12
N LYS A 104 -12.39 -16.29 14.87
CA LYS A 104 -10.99 -16.47 14.50
C LYS A 104 -10.28 -15.11 14.40
N LEU A 105 -9.25 -14.90 15.22
CA LEU A 105 -8.48 -13.65 15.26
C LEU A 105 -7.73 -13.32 13.95
N ASN A 106 -7.37 -14.34 13.17
CA ASN A 106 -6.59 -14.22 11.94
C ASN A 106 -7.45 -14.03 10.68
N GLY A 107 -8.74 -13.71 10.86
CA GLY A 107 -9.64 -13.38 9.76
C GLY A 107 -9.17 -12.13 8.99
N LEU A 108 -9.46 -12.10 7.69
CA LEU A 108 -9.11 -10.98 6.81
C LEU A 108 -10.38 -10.35 6.22
N SER A 109 -10.35 -9.03 6.02
CA SER A 109 -11.40 -8.34 5.26
C SER A 109 -11.26 -8.57 3.76
N LYS A 110 -12.23 -8.11 2.97
CA LYS A 110 -12.19 -8.08 1.49
C LYS A 110 -10.93 -7.42 0.93
N VAL A 111 -10.42 -6.37 1.60
CA VAL A 111 -9.18 -5.65 1.22
C VAL A 111 -7.94 -6.21 1.94
N LYS A 112 -8.04 -7.42 2.48
CA LYS A 112 -6.99 -8.12 3.22
C LYS A 112 -6.47 -7.31 4.41
N SER A 113 -7.35 -6.60 5.10
CA SER A 113 -7.07 -5.97 6.40
C SER A 113 -7.17 -7.03 7.49
N ASN A 114 -6.22 -7.05 8.42
CA ASN A 114 -6.20 -7.98 9.55
C ASN A 114 -6.57 -7.27 10.88
N ALA A 115 -6.61 -8.00 12.00
CA ALA A 115 -7.00 -7.42 13.26
C ALA A 115 -6.06 -6.31 13.77
N TYR A 116 -4.74 -6.38 13.54
CA TYR A 116 -3.81 -5.29 13.91
C TYR A 116 -4.04 -4.04 13.08
N ASP A 117 -4.36 -4.18 11.80
CA ASP A 117 -4.75 -3.06 10.96
C ASP A 117 -6.02 -2.36 11.48
N GLU A 118 -7.01 -3.14 11.92
CA GLU A 118 -8.25 -2.58 12.48
C GLU A 118 -8.03 -1.91 13.85
N ALA A 119 -7.15 -2.46 14.69
CA ALA A 119 -6.76 -1.82 15.94
C ALA A 119 -6.06 -0.48 15.66
N TYR A 120 -5.19 -0.43 14.65
CA TYR A 120 -4.46 0.78 14.28
C TYR A 120 -5.36 1.94 13.85
N TYR A 121 -6.37 1.67 13.02
CA TYR A 121 -7.32 2.70 12.56
C TYR A 121 -8.53 2.91 13.50
N GLY A 122 -8.66 2.09 14.54
CA GLY A 122 -9.66 2.20 15.58
C GLY A 122 -9.01 2.42 16.94
N ASN A 123 -9.21 1.47 17.85
CA ASN A 123 -8.62 1.51 19.18
C ASN A 123 -7.28 0.76 19.23
N LYS A 124 -6.17 1.50 19.16
CA LYS A 124 -4.79 0.97 19.20
C LYS A 124 -4.49 0.12 20.45
N LYS A 125 -5.19 0.34 21.58
CA LYS A 125 -5.01 -0.49 22.79
C LYS A 125 -5.42 -1.95 22.55
N ASN A 126 -6.28 -2.22 21.57
CA ASN A 126 -6.70 -3.57 21.24
C ASN A 126 -5.58 -4.43 20.63
N MET A 127 -4.44 -3.85 20.21
CA MET A 127 -3.26 -4.64 19.81
C MET A 127 -2.74 -5.51 20.95
N ALA A 128 -2.71 -4.97 22.18
CA ALA A 128 -2.30 -5.72 23.37
C ALA A 128 -3.30 -6.84 23.71
N VAL A 129 -4.60 -6.58 23.53
CA VAL A 129 -5.66 -7.60 23.69
C VAL A 129 -5.46 -8.75 22.69
N LEU A 130 -5.27 -8.43 21.41
CA LEU A 130 -5.05 -9.44 20.37
C LEU A 130 -3.84 -10.33 20.66
N LYS A 131 -2.74 -9.72 21.10
CA LYS A 131 -1.53 -10.44 21.54
C LYS A 131 -1.83 -11.32 22.75
N GLY A 132 -2.54 -10.81 23.75
CA GLY A 132 -2.96 -11.57 24.94
C GLY A 132 -3.85 -12.77 24.62
N LEU A 133 -4.64 -12.68 23.55
CA LEU A 133 -5.45 -13.77 23.01
C LEU A 133 -4.69 -14.68 22.02
N GLY A 134 -3.39 -14.47 21.82
CA GLY A 134 -2.51 -15.35 21.04
C GLY A 134 -2.45 -15.06 19.53
N LEU A 135 -2.89 -13.89 19.06
CA LEU A 135 -2.57 -13.46 17.69
C LEU A 135 -1.09 -13.05 17.63
N ASP A 136 -0.35 -13.62 16.68
CA ASP A 136 1.09 -13.37 16.52
C ASP A 136 1.34 -12.01 15.83
N ILE A 137 1.83 -11.04 16.59
CA ILE A 137 2.14 -9.70 16.07
C ILE A 137 3.29 -9.70 15.06
N GLN A 138 4.27 -10.59 15.20
CA GLN A 138 5.42 -10.63 14.27
C GLN A 138 4.95 -11.10 12.89
N LYS A 139 4.04 -12.08 12.86
CA LYS A 139 3.46 -12.60 11.62
C LYS A 139 2.46 -11.64 10.97
N TYR A 140 1.65 -10.94 11.76
CA TYR A 140 0.53 -10.15 11.23
C TYR A 140 0.72 -8.62 11.28
N GLY A 141 1.77 -8.12 11.93
CA GLY A 141 2.01 -6.69 12.16
C GLY A 141 2.70 -5.94 11.02
N GLY A 142 3.34 -6.63 10.06
CA GLY A 142 4.15 -5.99 9.02
C GLY A 142 3.39 -4.97 8.15
N LYS A 143 2.16 -5.29 7.74
CA LYS A 143 1.29 -4.35 7.02
C LYS A 143 0.93 -3.13 7.86
N THR A 144 0.71 -3.33 9.17
CA THR A 144 0.42 -2.25 10.11
C THR A 144 1.64 -1.36 10.34
N LEU A 145 2.85 -1.93 10.41
CA LEU A 145 4.11 -1.17 10.48
C LEU A 145 4.27 -0.26 9.26
N ARG A 146 4.08 -0.81 8.05
CA ARG A 146 4.16 -0.03 6.82
C ARG A 146 3.15 1.13 6.77
N LYS A 147 1.91 0.91 7.26
CA LYS A 147 0.89 1.97 7.40
C LYS A 147 1.24 3.01 8.47
N ALA A 148 1.84 2.60 9.59
CA ALA A 148 2.32 3.51 10.62
C ALA A 148 3.39 4.45 10.06
N VAL A 149 4.32 3.92 9.26
CA VAL A 149 5.31 4.73 8.53
C VAL A 149 4.64 5.68 7.54
N SER A 150 3.69 5.18 6.74
CA SER A 150 2.96 6.02 5.78
C SER A 150 2.22 7.20 6.42
N ASN A 151 1.71 7.00 7.64
CA ASN A 151 0.99 8.01 8.41
C ASN A 151 1.90 8.85 9.32
N HIS A 152 3.22 8.65 9.27
CA HIS A 152 4.19 9.32 10.13
C HIS A 152 3.99 9.09 11.64
N ASP A 153 3.39 7.95 12.02
CA ASP A 153 3.10 7.60 13.41
C ASP A 153 4.31 6.94 14.08
N MET A 154 5.31 7.75 14.43
CA MET A 154 6.56 7.29 15.04
C MET A 154 6.35 6.46 16.31
N LYS A 155 5.34 6.79 17.13
CA LYS A 155 5.04 6.03 18.36
C LYS A 155 4.62 4.60 18.03
N MET A 156 3.80 4.43 17.00
CA MET A 156 3.35 3.11 16.58
C MET A 156 4.45 2.34 15.84
N VAL A 157 5.28 3.02 15.05
CA VAL A 157 6.46 2.40 14.43
C VAL A 157 7.37 1.83 15.53
N GLN A 158 7.74 2.63 16.54
CA GLN A 158 8.57 2.15 17.65
C GLN A 158 7.92 0.95 18.36
N TYR A 159 6.65 1.06 18.73
CA TYR A 159 5.94 -0.03 19.40
C TYR A 159 5.95 -1.34 18.60
N LEU A 160 5.69 -1.29 17.29
CA LEU A 160 5.68 -2.48 16.45
C LEU A 160 7.08 -3.10 16.30
N LEU A 161 8.13 -2.28 16.22
CA LEU A 161 9.51 -2.77 16.17
C LEU A 161 9.94 -3.38 17.51
N ASP A 162 9.56 -2.79 18.64
CA ASP A 162 9.81 -3.34 19.99
C ASP A 162 9.13 -4.70 20.18
N GLU A 163 7.99 -4.91 19.50
CA GLU A 163 7.26 -6.18 19.46
C GLU A 163 7.85 -7.21 18.48
N GLY A 164 8.94 -6.86 17.78
CA GLY A 164 9.66 -7.75 16.86
C GLY A 164 9.01 -7.88 15.49
N VAL A 165 8.15 -6.94 15.07
CA VAL A 165 7.63 -6.92 13.71
C VAL A 165 8.78 -6.70 12.73
N ASP A 166 8.81 -7.48 11.65
CA ASP A 166 9.85 -7.39 10.63
C ASP A 166 9.92 -5.98 10.01
N ILE A 167 11.02 -5.27 10.30
CA ILE A 167 11.31 -3.93 9.78
C ILE A 167 11.41 -3.90 8.25
N ASN A 168 11.67 -5.05 7.63
CA ASN A 168 11.85 -5.24 6.20
C ASN A 168 10.62 -5.81 5.49
N TYR A 169 9.45 -5.85 6.15
CA TYR A 169 8.21 -6.36 5.58
C TYR A 169 7.93 -5.82 4.16
N ASN A 170 7.84 -6.71 3.17
CA ASN A 170 7.77 -6.33 1.75
C ASN A 170 6.69 -7.09 0.95
N GLU A 171 5.59 -7.53 1.59
CA GLU A 171 4.52 -8.19 0.84
C GLU A 171 3.65 -7.21 0.05
N SER A 172 3.09 -7.68 -1.07
CA SER A 172 2.17 -6.91 -1.90
C SER A 172 0.78 -6.84 -1.25
N ASP A 173 0.15 -5.67 -1.27
CA ASP A 173 -1.26 -5.52 -0.93
C ASP A 173 -1.96 -4.51 -1.86
N MET A 174 -3.22 -4.18 -1.56
CA MET A 174 -4.02 -3.24 -2.36
C MET A 174 -3.46 -1.82 -2.42
N VAL A 175 -2.65 -1.41 -1.43
CA VAL A 175 -2.04 -0.07 -1.35
C VAL A 175 -0.64 -0.07 -1.94
N TYR A 176 0.12 -1.14 -1.70
CA TYR A 176 1.51 -1.31 -2.14
C TYR A 176 1.64 -2.59 -2.98
N PRO A 177 1.07 -2.64 -4.20
CA PRO A 177 1.15 -3.82 -5.07
C PRO A 177 2.59 -4.09 -5.52
N TYR A 178 3.44 -3.05 -5.49
CA TYR A 178 4.85 -3.08 -5.82
C TYR A 178 5.75 -3.50 -4.64
N LYS A 179 5.19 -4.06 -3.54
CA LYS A 179 6.00 -4.67 -2.46
C LYS A 179 6.91 -3.69 -1.71
N ALA A 180 6.40 -2.50 -1.39
CA ALA A 180 7.13 -1.50 -0.63
C ALA A 180 7.59 -2.00 0.75
N THR A 181 8.82 -1.68 1.15
CA THR A 181 9.26 -1.83 2.55
C THR A 181 8.81 -0.62 3.37
N PRO A 182 8.78 -0.68 4.70
CA PRO A 182 8.62 0.51 5.53
C PRO A 182 9.63 1.61 5.16
N LEU A 183 10.89 1.27 4.88
CA LEU A 183 11.92 2.23 4.49
C LEU A 183 11.63 2.91 3.14
N THR A 184 11.20 2.16 2.12
CA THR A 184 10.87 2.77 0.82
C THR A 184 9.61 3.64 0.89
N VAL A 185 8.64 3.31 1.75
CA VAL A 185 7.51 4.20 2.06
C VAL A 185 7.99 5.49 2.73
N ALA A 186 8.91 5.42 3.70
CA ALA A 186 9.46 6.62 4.34
C ALA A 186 10.20 7.52 3.34
N ALA A 187 11.00 6.93 2.45
CA ALA A 187 11.69 7.64 1.38
C ALA A 187 10.71 8.30 0.40
N ARG A 188 9.66 7.58 -0.02
CA ARG A 188 8.63 8.07 -0.93
C ARG A 188 7.83 9.23 -0.32
N ASN A 189 7.60 9.22 0.99
CA ASN A 189 6.98 10.34 1.70
C ASN A 189 7.95 11.48 2.00
N ASN A 190 9.20 11.40 1.50
CA ASN A 190 10.25 12.39 1.73
C ASN A 190 10.53 12.67 3.23
N ASN A 191 10.30 11.67 4.10
CA ASN A 191 10.44 11.82 5.54
C ASN A 191 11.83 11.37 6.02
N MET A 192 12.79 12.30 5.98
CA MET A 192 14.19 12.04 6.37
C MET A 192 14.33 11.48 7.78
N LYS A 193 13.55 11.99 8.75
CA LYS A 193 13.62 11.52 10.15
C LYS A 193 13.18 10.06 10.28
N MET A 194 12.14 9.65 9.57
CA MET A 194 11.67 8.27 9.55
C MET A 194 12.67 7.35 8.83
N VAL A 195 13.29 7.83 7.73
CA VAL A 195 14.36 7.09 7.05
C VAL A 195 15.54 6.84 7.99
N GLN A 196 16.06 7.88 8.64
CA GLN A 196 17.16 7.77 9.60
C GLN A 196 16.82 6.80 10.73
N PHE A 197 15.64 6.98 11.34
CA PHE A 197 15.17 6.10 12.40
C PHE A 197 15.12 4.63 11.96
N LEU A 198 14.51 4.32 10.81
CA LEU A 198 14.42 2.93 10.34
C LEU A 198 15.80 2.32 10.04
N VAL A 199 16.71 3.08 9.44
CA VAL A 199 18.08 2.63 9.18
C VAL A 199 18.85 2.39 10.48
N GLU A 200 18.72 3.28 11.46
CA GLU A 200 19.30 3.13 12.80
C GLU A 200 18.72 1.90 13.56
N GLN A 201 17.46 1.55 13.30
CA GLN A 201 16.83 0.32 13.81
C GLN A 201 17.17 -0.94 12.98
N GLY A 202 18.02 -0.84 11.96
CA GLY A 202 18.51 -1.98 11.19
C GLY A 202 17.69 -2.34 9.95
N ALA A 203 16.92 -1.40 9.38
CA ALA A 203 16.29 -1.61 8.08
C ALA A 203 17.35 -1.87 6.99
N ASP A 204 17.12 -2.88 6.15
CA ASP A 204 18.00 -3.18 5.03
C ASP A 204 17.73 -2.21 3.88
N VAL A 205 18.66 -1.28 3.68
CA VAL A 205 18.60 -0.25 2.63
C VAL A 205 18.67 -0.82 1.21
N THR A 206 19.08 -2.08 1.05
CA THR A 206 19.31 -2.72 -0.24
C THR A 206 18.08 -3.43 -0.80
N ILE A 207 17.03 -3.63 0.02
CA ILE A 207 15.82 -4.35 -0.42
C ILE A 207 15.12 -3.59 -1.54
N GLN A 208 14.87 -4.32 -2.62
CA GLN A 208 14.16 -3.83 -3.79
C GLN A 208 12.66 -4.13 -3.71
N GLU A 209 11.87 -3.15 -4.13
CA GLU A 209 10.47 -3.29 -4.50
C GLU A 209 10.35 -4.19 -5.75
N LYS A 210 9.12 -4.60 -6.09
CA LYS A 210 8.84 -5.53 -7.21
C LYS A 210 9.38 -5.00 -8.54
N ASP A 211 9.37 -3.68 -8.71
CA ASP A 211 9.85 -2.96 -9.89
C ASP A 211 11.32 -2.53 -9.78
N GLY A 212 12.04 -3.00 -8.76
CA GLY A 212 13.48 -2.77 -8.60
C GLY A 212 13.84 -1.51 -7.84
N GLU A 213 12.88 -0.65 -7.48
CA GLU A 213 13.16 0.52 -6.68
C GLU A 213 13.67 0.14 -5.28
N ARG A 214 14.62 0.91 -4.77
CA ARG A 214 15.09 0.86 -3.39
C ARG A 214 15.07 2.26 -2.80
N ALA A 215 15.28 2.39 -1.50
CA ALA A 215 15.15 3.67 -0.81
C ALA A 215 16.00 4.77 -1.48
N TYR A 216 17.25 4.44 -1.87
CA TYR A 216 18.15 5.39 -2.54
C TYR A 216 17.58 5.91 -3.87
N THR A 217 17.10 5.03 -4.76
CA THR A 217 16.60 5.45 -6.08
C THR A 217 15.31 6.25 -5.96
N ILE A 218 14.50 5.98 -4.95
CA ILE A 218 13.32 6.79 -4.62
C ILE A 218 13.75 8.19 -4.16
N ALA A 219 14.77 8.31 -3.31
CA ALA A 219 15.30 9.61 -2.88
C ALA A 219 15.83 10.45 -4.06
N ILE A 220 16.48 9.79 -5.04
CA ILE A 220 16.90 10.43 -6.30
C ILE A 220 15.70 10.93 -7.09
N SER A 221 14.66 10.09 -7.28
CA SER A 221 13.43 10.48 -7.99
C SER A 221 12.71 11.65 -7.29
N GLN A 222 12.75 11.71 -5.96
CA GLN A 222 12.20 12.80 -5.16
C GLN A 222 13.08 14.06 -5.09
N LYS A 223 14.26 14.03 -5.75
CA LYS A 223 15.24 15.13 -5.74
C LYS A 223 15.70 15.51 -4.33
N ASN A 224 15.66 14.55 -3.38
CA ASN A 224 16.19 14.75 -2.04
C ASN A 224 17.64 14.27 -1.97
N ALA A 225 18.57 15.18 -2.28
CA ALA A 225 20.01 14.90 -2.28
C ALA A 225 20.54 14.50 -0.88
N GLU A 226 20.02 15.10 0.19
CA GLU A 226 20.43 14.77 1.56
C GLU A 226 20.07 13.32 1.90
N MET A 227 18.83 12.91 1.61
CA MET A 227 18.38 11.54 1.82
C MET A 227 19.12 10.54 0.93
N ALA A 228 19.37 10.90 -0.32
CA ALA A 228 20.11 10.04 -1.24
C ALA A 228 21.55 9.81 -0.76
N GLU A 229 22.27 10.85 -0.33
CA GLU A 229 23.62 10.69 0.20
C GLU A 229 23.65 9.91 1.52
N TYR A 230 22.66 10.12 2.41
CA TYR A 230 22.52 9.32 3.62
C TYR A 230 22.32 7.83 3.32
N LEU A 231 21.39 7.50 2.42
CA LEU A 231 21.11 6.10 2.05
C LEU A 231 22.30 5.45 1.35
N LYS A 232 22.93 6.16 0.41
CA LYS A 232 24.17 5.72 -0.27
C LYS A 232 25.29 5.39 0.70
N ALA A 233 25.44 6.16 1.78
CA ALA A 233 26.45 5.90 2.82
C ALA A 233 26.21 4.58 3.58
N HIS A 234 24.98 4.06 3.58
CA HIS A 234 24.59 2.80 4.21
C HIS A 234 24.49 1.63 3.22
N GLU A 235 24.58 1.89 1.92
CA GLU A 235 24.53 0.87 0.88
C GLU A 235 25.95 0.35 0.54
N PRO A 236 26.06 -0.87 -0.02
CA PRO A 236 27.34 -1.36 -0.52
C PRO A 236 27.93 -0.39 -1.55
N GLN A 237 29.21 -0.02 -1.38
CA GLN A 237 29.90 0.93 -2.28
C GLN A 237 29.83 0.50 -3.76
N ASP A 238 29.79 -0.82 -4.01
CA ASP A 238 29.70 -1.40 -5.33
C ASP A 238 28.44 -0.97 -6.11
N PHE A 239 27.35 -0.65 -5.42
CA PHE A 239 26.12 -0.16 -6.05
C PHE A 239 26.25 1.25 -6.65
N HIS A 240 27.22 2.03 -6.16
CA HIS A 240 27.49 3.39 -6.62
C HIS A 240 28.78 3.49 -7.44
N ASN A 241 29.32 2.34 -7.86
CA ASN A 241 30.49 2.27 -8.73
C ASN A 241 30.07 2.12 -10.20
N LEU A 242 30.56 3.03 -11.05
CA LEU A 242 30.22 3.05 -12.48
C LEU A 242 30.66 1.78 -13.22
N SER A 243 31.85 1.26 -12.92
CA SER A 243 32.36 0.04 -13.56
C SER A 243 31.50 -1.18 -13.21
N ASN A 244 31.07 -1.29 -11.95
CA ASN A 244 30.15 -2.33 -11.51
C ASN A 244 28.77 -2.18 -12.16
N LYS A 245 28.22 -0.97 -12.22
CA LYS A 245 26.96 -0.71 -12.91
C LYS A 245 27.03 -1.15 -14.38
N LEU A 246 28.07 -0.74 -15.09
CA LEU A 246 28.29 -1.14 -16.48
C LEU A 246 28.41 -2.67 -16.61
N HIS A 247 29.06 -3.35 -15.67
CA HIS A 247 29.14 -4.80 -15.63
C HIS A 247 27.74 -5.44 -15.53
N VAL A 248 26.92 -5.00 -14.58
CA VAL A 248 25.53 -5.49 -14.40
C VAL A 248 24.69 -5.22 -15.65
N LEU A 249 24.83 -4.02 -16.24
CA LEU A 249 24.09 -3.60 -17.43
C LEU A 249 24.52 -4.30 -18.73
N LYS A 250 25.61 -5.09 -18.76
CA LYS A 250 25.99 -5.89 -19.94
C LYS A 250 24.84 -6.76 -20.45
N SER A 251 24.09 -7.34 -19.51
CA SER A 251 22.94 -8.20 -19.83
C SER A 251 21.78 -7.46 -20.50
N TYR A 252 21.74 -6.13 -20.40
CA TYR A 252 20.74 -5.27 -21.03
C TYR A 252 21.15 -4.77 -22.42
N LYS A 253 22.37 -5.08 -22.90
CA LYS A 253 22.81 -4.79 -24.28
C LYS A 253 22.62 -3.31 -24.68
N LEU A 254 22.93 -2.38 -23.76
CA LEU A 254 22.78 -0.95 -24.03
C LEU A 254 23.74 -0.55 -25.16
N PRO A 255 23.27 0.18 -26.18
CA PRO A 255 24.15 0.77 -27.17
C PRO A 255 24.97 1.90 -26.56
N ASN A 256 26.20 2.11 -27.05
CA ASN A 256 27.09 3.18 -26.58
C ASN A 256 26.42 4.57 -26.62
N ALA A 257 25.55 4.81 -27.59
CA ALA A 257 24.80 6.05 -27.71
C ALA A 257 23.83 6.28 -26.52
N LEU A 258 23.17 5.22 -26.04
CA LEU A 258 22.30 5.30 -24.85
C LEU A 258 23.14 5.47 -23.57
N ILE A 259 24.26 4.75 -23.46
CA ILE A 259 25.20 4.92 -22.34
C ILE A 259 25.68 6.37 -22.27
N ARG A 260 26.07 6.95 -23.40
CA ARG A 260 26.48 8.35 -23.50
C ARG A 260 25.34 9.30 -23.13
N PHE A 261 24.13 9.07 -23.64
CA PHE A 261 22.96 9.86 -23.26
C PHE A 261 22.69 9.84 -21.75
N LEU A 262 22.78 8.68 -21.10
CA LEU A 262 22.56 8.56 -19.64
C LEU A 262 23.72 9.09 -18.80
N SER A 263 24.90 9.25 -19.39
CA SER A 263 26.10 9.76 -18.70
C SER A 263 26.26 11.28 -18.85
N GLU A 264 26.03 11.80 -20.06
CA GLU A 264 26.37 13.17 -20.46
C GLU A 264 25.15 13.97 -20.96
N GLY A 265 24.05 13.29 -21.30
CA GLY A 265 22.88 13.91 -21.92
C GLY A 265 22.05 14.76 -20.95
N PRO A 266 21.04 15.47 -21.46
CA PRO A 266 20.13 16.27 -20.64
C PRO A 266 19.41 15.41 -19.61
N ARG A 267 19.26 15.94 -18.39
CA ARG A 267 18.49 15.28 -17.32
C ARG A 267 17.00 15.50 -17.40
N ARG A 268 16.57 16.44 -18.25
CA ARG A 268 15.18 16.84 -18.45
C ARG A 268 14.94 17.13 -19.92
N ILE A 269 13.79 16.69 -20.42
CA ILE A 269 13.30 16.98 -21.76
C ILE A 269 11.90 17.55 -21.59
N ASP A 270 11.71 18.80 -22.01
CA ASP A 270 10.41 19.46 -21.96
C ASP A 270 9.54 19.02 -23.14
N LEU A 271 8.24 18.90 -22.90
CA LEU A 271 7.21 18.45 -23.83
C LEU A 271 6.09 19.52 -23.91
N PRO A 272 6.35 20.70 -24.49
CA PRO A 272 5.41 21.83 -24.43
C PRO A 272 4.12 21.62 -25.24
N ASP A 273 4.16 20.79 -26.28
CA ASP A 273 3.11 20.68 -27.30
C ASP A 273 2.46 19.28 -27.34
N ASN A 274 2.00 18.76 -26.19
CA ASN A 274 1.25 17.48 -26.16
C ASN A 274 -0.17 17.63 -25.61
N SER A 275 -1.03 16.68 -25.94
CA SER A 275 -2.42 16.64 -25.50
C SER A 275 -2.61 16.14 -24.06
N SER A 276 -1.56 15.57 -23.45
CA SER A 276 -1.62 14.77 -22.22
C SER A 276 -1.33 15.51 -20.91
N SER A 277 -1.15 16.82 -20.92
CA SER A 277 -0.72 17.67 -19.79
C SER A 277 0.67 17.36 -19.19
N VAL A 278 1.40 16.37 -19.73
CA VAL A 278 2.77 16.03 -19.29
C VAL A 278 3.72 17.14 -19.73
N GLY A 279 4.22 17.97 -18.82
CA GLY A 279 5.10 19.07 -19.22
C GLY A 279 6.54 18.66 -19.55
N TYR A 280 7.02 17.55 -18.98
CA TYR A 280 8.41 17.12 -19.10
C TYR A 280 8.64 15.67 -18.67
N ILE A 281 9.79 15.12 -19.06
CA ILE A 281 10.34 13.87 -18.53
C ILE A 281 11.75 14.11 -18.02
N GLU A 282 12.06 13.56 -16.85
CA GLU A 282 13.41 13.56 -16.30
C GLU A 282 14.03 12.17 -16.36
N PHE A 283 15.35 12.13 -16.54
CA PHE A 283 16.13 10.91 -16.75
C PHE A 283 17.18 10.73 -15.67
N PHE A 284 17.30 9.50 -15.18
CA PHE A 284 18.38 9.09 -14.29
C PHE A 284 19.75 9.27 -14.94
N HIS A 285 20.76 9.57 -14.12
CA HIS A 285 22.13 9.25 -14.51
C HIS A 285 22.27 7.73 -14.68
N LEU A 286 23.21 7.29 -15.52
CA LEU A 286 23.42 5.86 -15.79
C LEU A 286 23.54 5.02 -14.51
N ILE A 287 24.23 5.55 -13.50
CA ILE A 287 24.43 4.89 -12.20
C ILE A 287 23.13 4.63 -11.44
N ASP A 288 22.15 5.52 -11.56
CA ASP A 288 20.89 5.50 -10.81
C ASP A 288 19.76 4.76 -11.55
N THR A 289 19.98 4.32 -12.79
CA THR A 289 18.99 3.57 -13.58
C THR A 289 18.48 2.34 -12.83
N VAL A 290 17.19 2.01 -12.95
CA VAL A 290 16.55 0.95 -12.16
C VAL A 290 16.30 -0.29 -13.02
N GLU A 291 16.85 -1.41 -12.58
CA GLU A 291 16.62 -2.72 -13.20
C GLU A 291 15.25 -3.25 -12.78
N MET A 292 14.36 -3.52 -13.73
CA MET A 292 12.99 -3.91 -13.41
C MET A 292 12.52 -5.11 -14.25
N LYS A 293 11.45 -5.75 -13.77
CA LYS A 293 10.74 -6.81 -14.49
C LYS A 293 9.25 -6.51 -14.48
N LEU A 294 8.64 -6.53 -15.66
CA LEU A 294 7.20 -6.43 -15.82
C LEU A 294 6.71 -7.64 -16.64
N GLY A 295 5.93 -8.50 -15.98
CA GLY A 295 5.66 -9.86 -16.46
C GLY A 295 6.94 -10.67 -16.65
N ARG A 296 7.17 -11.16 -17.88
CA ARG A 296 8.39 -11.90 -18.26
C ARG A 296 9.47 -11.01 -18.89
N GLN A 297 9.18 -9.72 -19.11
CA GLN A 297 10.08 -8.81 -19.79
C GLN A 297 11.04 -8.16 -18.78
N LYS A 298 12.34 -8.27 -19.07
CA LYS A 298 13.41 -7.56 -18.38
C LYS A 298 13.53 -6.17 -19.01
N LEU A 299 13.43 -5.11 -18.21
CA LEU A 299 13.48 -3.71 -18.65
C LEU A 299 14.45 -2.92 -17.77
N LEU A 300 15.00 -1.85 -18.31
CA LEU A 300 15.80 -0.89 -17.55
C LEU A 300 15.06 0.44 -17.54
N ARG A 301 14.55 0.87 -16.39
CA ARG A 301 13.98 2.20 -16.24
C ARG A 301 15.07 3.25 -16.38
N ILE A 302 14.85 4.19 -17.28
CA ILE A 302 15.76 5.29 -17.55
C ILE A 302 15.18 6.65 -17.16
N SER A 303 13.85 6.79 -17.04
CA SER A 303 13.24 8.00 -16.46
C SER A 303 13.29 7.99 -14.94
N SER A 304 13.65 9.11 -14.33
CA SER A 304 13.47 9.34 -12.90
C SER A 304 12.07 9.85 -12.58
N ASN A 305 11.50 10.68 -13.45
CA ASN A 305 10.18 11.27 -13.26
C ASN A 305 9.49 11.49 -14.61
N VAL A 306 8.17 11.30 -14.65
CA VAL A 306 7.29 11.68 -15.76
C VAL A 306 6.27 12.62 -15.16
N ASP A 307 6.19 13.85 -15.67
CA ASP A 307 5.28 14.85 -15.10
C ASP A 307 3.83 14.36 -15.16
N GLN A 308 3.06 14.64 -14.10
CA GLN A 308 1.67 14.20 -13.90
C GLN A 308 1.41 12.68 -13.80
N TYR A 309 2.38 11.82 -14.12
CA TYR A 309 2.21 10.36 -14.12
C TYR A 309 3.23 9.64 -13.25
N SER A 310 2.76 9.00 -12.19
CA SER A 310 3.62 8.18 -11.30
C SER A 310 3.76 6.72 -11.76
N HIS A 311 2.86 6.23 -12.61
CA HIS A 311 2.81 4.83 -13.05
C HIS A 311 3.37 4.59 -14.46
N ILE A 312 3.63 5.65 -15.24
CA ILE A 312 4.23 5.55 -16.58
C ILE A 312 5.73 5.80 -16.47
N LEU A 313 6.52 4.84 -16.94
CA LEU A 313 7.99 4.87 -16.88
C LEU A 313 8.57 4.79 -18.28
N ILE A 314 9.58 5.60 -18.59
CA ILE A 314 10.38 5.42 -19.82
C ILE A 314 11.48 4.40 -19.54
N VAL A 315 11.53 3.38 -20.40
CA VAL A 315 12.38 2.21 -20.22
C VAL A 315 13.20 1.92 -21.47
N TRP A 316 14.34 1.28 -21.28
CA TRP A 316 15.05 0.56 -22.33
C TRP A 316 14.57 -0.90 -22.36
N ASN A 317 14.10 -1.34 -23.53
CA ASN A 317 13.74 -2.73 -23.79
C ASN A 317 14.91 -3.47 -24.45
N PRO A 318 15.68 -4.29 -23.72
CA PRO A 318 16.85 -4.99 -24.25
C PRO A 318 16.52 -6.04 -25.32
N SER A 319 15.31 -6.60 -25.28
CA SER A 319 14.86 -7.62 -26.24
C SER A 319 14.52 -7.02 -27.59
N LYS A 320 13.93 -5.81 -27.59
CA LYS A 320 13.57 -5.07 -28.80
C LYS A 320 14.66 -4.11 -29.26
N LYS A 321 15.62 -3.79 -28.38
CA LYS A 321 16.64 -2.76 -28.58
C LYS A 321 16.04 -1.38 -28.86
N MET A 322 14.98 -1.04 -28.14
CA MET A 322 14.21 0.19 -28.31
C MET A 322 14.00 0.90 -26.97
N ILE A 323 13.82 2.23 -27.05
CA ILE A 323 13.18 2.98 -25.99
C ILE A 323 11.70 2.62 -26.01
N GLY A 324 11.14 2.39 -24.84
CA GLY A 324 9.75 2.02 -24.63
C GLY A 324 9.16 2.72 -23.43
N TYR A 325 7.93 2.38 -23.11
CA TYR A 325 7.29 2.75 -21.86
C TYR A 325 6.81 1.49 -21.13
N ALA A 326 6.70 1.60 -19.81
CA ALA A 326 6.03 0.62 -18.96
C ALA A 326 4.95 1.34 -18.17
N ASP A 327 3.71 0.88 -18.30
CA ASP A 327 2.59 1.28 -17.46
C ASP A 327 2.47 0.27 -16.32
N ILE A 328 2.83 0.70 -15.12
CA ILE A 328 2.80 -0.14 -13.92
C ILE A 328 1.38 -0.40 -13.44
N GLU A 329 0.45 0.53 -13.66
CA GLU A 329 -0.94 0.42 -13.24
C GLU A 329 -1.67 -0.62 -14.09
N HIS A 330 -1.55 -0.52 -15.42
CA HIS A 330 -2.20 -1.43 -16.38
C HIS A 330 -1.37 -2.68 -16.72
N GLN A 331 -0.13 -2.78 -16.19
CA GLN A 331 0.82 -3.85 -16.49
C GLN A 331 1.15 -3.97 -17.99
N GLU A 332 1.20 -2.83 -18.69
CA GLU A 332 1.43 -2.75 -20.13
C GLU A 332 2.86 -2.31 -20.47
N ILE A 333 3.37 -2.77 -21.61
CA ILE A 333 4.68 -2.40 -22.13
C ILE A 333 4.54 -2.07 -23.61
N GLY A 334 4.90 -0.84 -23.98
CA GLY A 334 4.99 -0.42 -25.37
C GLY A 334 6.42 -0.08 -25.79
N ASN A 335 6.66 -0.01 -27.10
CA ASN A 335 7.91 0.48 -27.67
C ASN A 335 7.65 1.80 -28.38
N ILE A 336 8.56 2.77 -28.22
CA ILE A 336 8.43 4.11 -28.77
C ILE A 336 9.26 4.21 -30.05
N CYS A 337 10.58 4.05 -29.94
CA CYS A 337 11.50 4.23 -31.06
C CYS A 337 12.88 3.59 -30.81
N THR A 338 13.68 3.50 -31.86
CA THR A 338 15.10 3.11 -31.76
C THR A 338 15.94 4.25 -31.18
N ILE A 339 17.17 3.96 -30.73
CA ILE A 339 18.07 4.98 -30.18
C ILE A 339 18.44 6.09 -31.18
N PRO A 340 18.77 5.79 -32.45
CA PRO A 340 19.03 6.85 -33.42
C PRO A 340 17.83 7.79 -33.62
N GLU A 341 16.62 7.23 -33.69
CA GLU A 341 15.39 8.02 -33.82
C GLU A 341 15.12 8.86 -32.56
N PHE A 342 15.31 8.26 -31.37
CA PHE A 342 15.16 8.97 -30.11
C PHE A 342 16.13 10.14 -30.00
N LEU A 343 17.41 9.93 -30.32
CA LEU A 343 18.43 10.98 -30.20
C LEU A 343 18.31 12.07 -31.28
N ALA A 344 17.63 11.79 -32.41
CA ALA A 344 17.38 12.79 -33.43
C ALA A 344 16.37 13.85 -32.96
N ASP A 345 15.30 13.44 -32.28
CA ASP A 345 14.31 14.34 -31.69
C ASP A 345 13.58 13.69 -30.50
N PRO A 346 14.16 13.72 -29.29
CA PRO A 346 13.58 13.07 -28.13
C PRO A 346 12.24 13.65 -27.73
N SER A 347 12.09 14.98 -27.81
CA SER A 347 10.88 15.70 -27.39
C SER A 347 9.70 15.26 -28.27
N LYS A 348 9.87 15.27 -29.59
CA LYS A 348 8.84 14.77 -30.52
C LYS A 348 8.45 13.33 -30.25
N LYS A 349 9.41 12.43 -30.03
CA LYS A 349 9.12 11.00 -29.79
C LYS A 349 8.37 10.74 -28.49
N LEU A 350 8.65 11.51 -27.46
CA LEU A 350 7.94 11.41 -26.19
C LEU A 350 6.56 12.07 -26.27
N THR A 351 6.40 13.19 -26.97
CA THR A 351 5.09 13.79 -27.24
C THR A 351 4.19 12.83 -28.03
N GLU A 352 4.70 12.22 -29.10
CA GLU A 352 3.95 11.23 -29.91
C GLU A 352 3.45 10.04 -29.07
N LEU A 353 4.18 9.62 -28.03
CA LEU A 353 3.73 8.59 -27.10
C LEU A 353 2.51 9.06 -26.32
N PHE A 354 2.61 10.21 -25.67
CA PHE A 354 1.55 10.68 -24.76
C PHE A 354 0.29 11.17 -25.48
N ASP A 355 0.37 11.46 -26.78
CA ASP A 355 -0.82 11.69 -27.61
C ASP A 355 -1.59 10.38 -27.94
N GLN A 356 -1.02 9.21 -27.65
CA GLN A 356 -1.60 7.90 -27.99
C GLN A 356 -2.10 7.09 -26.78
N ILE A 357 -1.68 7.44 -25.56
CA ILE A 357 -1.96 6.67 -24.34
C ILE A 357 -2.88 7.40 -23.38
#